data_AF-A0A6A4R8T1-F1
#
_entry.id   AF-A0A6A4R8T1-F1
#
_cell.length_a   1.000
_cell.length_b   1.000
_cell.length_c   1.000
_cell.angle_alpha   90.00
_cell.angle_beta   90.00
_cell.angle_gamma   90.00
#
_symmetry.space_group_name_H-M   'P 1'
#
loop_
_entity.id
_entity.type
_entity.pdbx_description
1 polymer ?
#
loop_
_entity_poly.entity_id
_entity_poly.type
_entity_poly.pdbx_seq_one_letter_code
_entity_poly.pdbx_strand_id
1 'polypeptide(L)'
;SGGPLFNLDGEVVCINSQILTRSGGYMGLSFAIPIDVALDVANQLREEGYVSRGWLGVSIQPVSKDLAEAFGMEQAEGALIAQVEPGSPGTEGGLKAGDVILEVNGQEVDHSTTLPRLIGETAPGEDVDLSVLRDGQQETITVEVGEWPDAGPGQSDGDPVRLGIAVQPLNDMEKRR
;
A
#
# COMPACT_ATOMS: atom_id res chain seq x y z
N SER A 1 -11.73 -19.25 -1.65
CA SER A 1 -12.11 -17.83 -1.75
C SER A 1 -12.30 -17.44 -3.20
N GLY A 2 -13.10 -16.41 -3.47
CA GLY A 2 -13.29 -15.84 -4.81
C GLY A 2 -14.75 -15.59 -5.20
N GLY A 3 -15.72 -16.07 -4.40
CA GLY A 3 -17.15 -15.87 -4.68
C GLY A 3 -17.62 -14.45 -4.33
N PRO A 4 -18.67 -13.95 -5.00
CA PRO A 4 -19.29 -12.67 -4.67
C PRO A 4 -19.98 -12.70 -3.31
N LEU A 5 -19.92 -11.57 -2.60
CA LEU A 5 -20.72 -11.28 -1.41
C LEU A 5 -21.84 -10.34 -1.81
N PHE A 6 -23.08 -10.68 -1.44
CA PHE A 6 -24.28 -9.92 -1.81
C PHE A 6 -24.88 -9.18 -0.62
N ASN A 7 -25.44 -7.99 -0.86
CA ASN A 7 -26.37 -7.33 0.06
C ASN A 7 -27.79 -7.91 -0.08
N LEU A 8 -28.75 -7.40 0.71
CA LEU A 8 -30.15 -7.89 0.70
C LEU A 8 -30.89 -7.59 -0.60
N ASP A 9 -30.42 -6.62 -1.36
CA ASP A 9 -30.99 -6.21 -2.65
C ASP A 9 -30.43 -7.04 -3.83
N GLY A 10 -29.49 -7.96 -3.55
CA GLY A 10 -28.88 -8.84 -4.55
C GLY A 10 -27.71 -8.22 -5.31
N GLU A 11 -27.19 -7.09 -4.84
CA GLU A 11 -26.02 -6.41 -5.43
C GLU A 11 -24.73 -7.00 -4.88
N VAL A 12 -23.70 -7.11 -5.73
CA VAL A 12 -22.37 -7.57 -5.30
C VAL A 12 -21.66 -6.42 -4.59
N VAL A 13 -21.33 -6.61 -3.31
CA VAL A 13 -20.66 -5.58 -2.49
C VAL A 13 -19.19 -5.89 -2.21
N CYS A 14 -18.80 -7.16 -2.24
CA CYS A 14 -17.41 -7.59 -2.05
C CYS A 14 -17.09 -8.89 -2.80
N ILE A 15 -15.81 -9.24 -2.87
CA ILE A 15 -15.32 -10.59 -3.23
C ILE A 15 -14.74 -11.24 -1.99
N ASN A 16 -15.24 -12.42 -1.60
CA ASN A 16 -14.69 -13.17 -0.47
C ASN A 16 -13.23 -13.56 -0.77
N SER A 17 -12.29 -13.12 0.05
CA SER A 17 -10.86 -13.25 -0.24
C SER A 17 -10.16 -14.26 0.67
N GLN A 18 -10.49 -14.32 1.96
CA GLN A 18 -9.79 -15.18 2.92
C GLN A 18 -10.67 -15.57 4.11
N ILE A 19 -10.33 -16.70 4.73
CA ILE A 19 -10.85 -17.09 6.05
C ILE A 19 -9.69 -17.10 7.05
N LEU A 20 -9.89 -16.53 8.24
CA LEU A 20 -8.91 -16.70 9.31
C LEU A 20 -9.21 -18.00 10.04
N THR A 21 -8.33 -18.99 9.92
CA THR A 21 -8.47 -20.25 10.63
C THR A 21 -7.17 -20.69 11.28
N ARG A 22 -7.24 -21.10 12.56
CA ARG A 22 -6.11 -21.73 13.27
C ARG A 22 -6.13 -23.26 13.16
N SER A 23 -7.25 -23.84 12.73
CA SER A 23 -7.53 -25.28 12.77
C SER A 23 -7.94 -25.87 11.42
N GLY A 24 -8.04 -25.05 10.37
CA GLY A 24 -8.47 -25.46 9.03
C GLY A 24 -9.99 -25.42 8.80
N GLY A 25 -10.80 -25.15 9.84
CA GLY A 25 -12.25 -24.96 9.72
C GLY A 25 -12.67 -23.48 9.72
N TYR A 26 -13.82 -23.17 9.12
CA TYR A 26 -14.41 -21.84 9.18
C TYR A 26 -14.94 -21.56 10.59
N MET A 27 -14.42 -20.52 11.25
CA MET A 27 -14.80 -20.13 12.62
C MET A 27 -15.78 -18.95 12.66
N GLY A 28 -16.45 -18.63 11.55
CA GLY A 28 -17.35 -17.47 11.49
C GLY A 28 -16.67 -16.14 11.10
N LEU A 29 -15.36 -16.14 10.80
CA LEU A 29 -14.63 -14.94 10.37
C LEU A 29 -14.09 -15.11 8.94
N SER A 30 -14.58 -14.26 8.04
CA SER A 30 -14.12 -14.16 6.65
C SER A 30 -13.81 -12.71 6.31
N PHE A 31 -12.78 -12.51 5.50
CA PHE A 31 -12.41 -11.23 4.94
C PHE A 31 -12.88 -11.15 3.49
N ALA A 32 -13.24 -9.96 3.05
CA ALA A 32 -13.67 -9.70 1.69
C ALA A 32 -13.04 -8.41 1.17
N ILE A 33 -12.71 -8.41 -0.12
CA ILE A 33 -12.20 -7.24 -0.83
C ILE A 33 -13.42 -6.43 -1.30
N PRO A 34 -13.53 -5.13 -0.99
CA PRO A 34 -14.63 -4.29 -1.47
C PRO A 34 -14.77 -4.32 -2.99
N ILE A 35 -16.00 -4.24 -3.50
CA ILE A 35 -16.24 -4.34 -4.95
C ILE A 35 -15.55 -3.23 -5.74
N ASP A 36 -15.45 -2.02 -5.20
CA ASP A 36 -14.80 -0.89 -5.86
C ASP A 36 -13.30 -1.17 -6.09
N VAL A 37 -12.62 -1.75 -5.10
CA VAL A 37 -11.21 -2.18 -5.21
C VAL A 37 -11.05 -3.28 -6.26
N ALA A 38 -12.00 -4.21 -6.32
CA ALA A 38 -11.95 -5.29 -7.31
C ALA A 38 -12.19 -4.78 -8.74
N LEU A 39 -13.08 -3.79 -8.91
CA LEU A 39 -13.36 -3.16 -10.20
C LEU A 39 -12.16 -2.34 -10.69
N ASP A 40 -11.52 -1.58 -9.80
CA ASP A 40 -10.27 -0.87 -10.08
C ASP A 40 -9.19 -1.82 -10.62
N VAL A 41 -8.91 -2.90 -9.89
CA VAL A 41 -7.96 -3.94 -10.32
C VAL A 41 -8.33 -4.54 -11.67
N ALA A 42 -9.61 -4.85 -11.89
CA ALA A 42 -10.07 -5.42 -13.16
C ALA A 42 -9.89 -4.45 -14.33
N ASN A 43 -10.08 -3.15 -14.11
CA ASN A 43 -9.85 -2.13 -15.12
C ASN A 43 -8.36 -1.98 -15.46
N GLN A 44 -7.48 -1.90 -14.45
CA GLN A 44 -6.03 -1.82 -14.66
C GLN A 44 -5.49 -3.04 -15.44
N LEU A 45 -5.90 -4.25 -15.06
CA LEU A 45 -5.52 -5.46 -15.78
C LEU A 45 -6.03 -5.49 -17.24
N ARG A 46 -7.20 -4.91 -17.51
CA ARG A 46 -7.75 -4.83 -18.86
C ARG A 46 -6.99 -3.83 -19.73
N GLU A 47 -6.55 -2.72 -19.15
CA GLU A 47 -5.99 -1.58 -19.88
C GLU A 47 -4.47 -1.66 -20.01
N GLU A 48 -3.78 -2.02 -18.93
CA GLU A 48 -2.31 -2.02 -18.83
C GLU A 48 -1.72 -3.43 -18.78
N GLY A 49 -2.52 -4.42 -18.38
CA GLY A 49 -2.10 -5.83 -18.27
C GLY A 49 -1.39 -6.18 -16.96
N TYR A 50 -1.25 -5.23 -16.04
CA TYR A 50 -0.75 -5.41 -14.68
C TYR A 50 -1.51 -4.49 -13.70
N VAL A 51 -1.22 -4.61 -12.41
CA VAL A 51 -1.83 -3.77 -11.36
C VAL A 51 -0.73 -2.92 -10.77
N SER A 52 -0.93 -1.61 -10.79
CA SER A 52 -0.02 -0.65 -10.18
C SER A 52 -0.56 -0.14 -8.86
N ARG A 53 0.33 0.10 -7.90
CA ARG A 53 -0.02 0.58 -6.55
C ARG A 53 0.94 1.66 -6.13
N GLY A 54 0.39 2.71 -5.53
CA GLY A 54 1.19 3.78 -4.94
C GLY A 54 2.09 3.29 -3.80
N TRP A 55 3.26 3.88 -3.71
CA TRP A 55 4.30 3.51 -2.76
C TRP A 55 5.16 4.72 -2.35
N LEU A 56 5.43 4.85 -1.06
CA LEU A 56 6.34 5.87 -0.53
C LEU A 56 7.69 5.29 -0.07
N GLY A 57 7.83 3.96 0.05
CA GLY A 57 9.04 3.34 0.62
C GLY A 57 9.32 3.72 2.07
N VAL A 58 8.28 3.69 2.90
CA VAL A 58 8.40 3.92 4.35
C VAL A 58 7.93 2.71 5.12
N SER A 59 8.66 2.37 6.18
CA SER A 59 8.23 1.43 7.20
C SER A 59 7.56 2.20 8.32
N ILE A 60 6.34 1.79 8.68
CA ILE A 60 5.53 2.52 9.64
C ILE A 60 5.20 1.69 10.88
N GLN A 61 4.92 2.40 11.97
CA GLN A 61 4.49 1.83 13.24
C GLN A 61 3.29 2.58 13.80
N PRO A 62 2.44 1.92 14.61
CA PRO A 62 1.42 2.61 15.38
C PRO A 62 2.05 3.59 16.39
N VAL A 63 1.40 4.73 16.60
CA VAL A 63 1.76 5.65 17.67
C VAL A 63 1.16 5.13 18.99
N SER A 64 2.00 4.82 19.98
CA SER A 64 1.52 4.47 21.32
C SER A 64 1.21 5.72 22.14
N LYS A 65 0.46 5.58 23.24
CA LYS A 65 0.19 6.71 24.15
C LYS A 65 1.47 7.35 24.71
N ASP A 66 2.41 6.53 25.15
CA ASP A 66 3.69 7.00 25.69
C ASP A 66 4.48 7.79 24.63
N LEU A 67 4.40 7.37 23.36
CA LEU A 67 5.06 8.04 22.25
C LEU A 67 4.37 9.36 21.88
N ALA A 68 3.04 9.36 21.87
CA ALA A 68 2.23 10.56 21.66
C ALA A 68 2.56 11.63 22.72
N GLU A 69 2.64 11.23 24.00
CA GLU A 69 3.04 12.12 25.10
C GLU A 69 4.46 12.65 24.91
N ALA A 70 5.41 11.81 24.50
CA ALA A 70 6.79 12.21 24.24
C ALA A 70 6.92 13.22 23.07
N PHE A 71 6.03 13.13 22.08
CA PHE A 71 5.97 14.06 20.95
C PHE A 71 5.05 15.27 21.18
N GLY A 72 4.41 15.37 22.36
CA GLY A 72 3.52 16.48 22.68
C GLY A 72 2.17 16.44 21.95
N MET A 73 1.74 15.27 21.53
CA MET A 73 0.46 15.04 20.86
C MET A 73 -0.68 14.93 21.88
N GLU A 74 -1.85 15.49 21.57
CA GLU A 74 -3.04 15.36 22.41
C GLU A 74 -3.64 13.94 22.34
N GLN A 75 -3.46 13.27 21.20
CA GLN A 75 -4.03 11.96 20.89
C GLN A 75 -2.97 11.05 20.27
N ALA A 76 -3.09 9.75 20.51
CA ALA A 76 -2.23 8.73 19.91
C ALA A 76 -2.81 8.29 18.56
N GLU A 77 -2.63 9.16 17.57
CA GLU A 77 -3.09 9.00 16.19
C GLU A 77 -1.92 9.13 15.21
N GLY A 78 -2.16 8.81 13.94
CA GLY A 78 -1.15 8.90 12.90
C GLY A 78 -0.40 7.60 12.62
N ALA A 79 0.53 7.71 11.67
CA ALA A 79 1.47 6.67 11.30
C ALA A 79 2.90 7.17 11.56
N LEU A 80 3.58 6.58 12.54
CA LEU A 80 4.99 6.88 12.80
C LEU A 80 5.85 6.25 11.71
N ILE A 81 6.70 7.03 11.06
CA ILE A 81 7.73 6.53 10.17
C ILE A 81 8.89 5.98 11.01
N ALA A 82 9.04 4.66 11.02
CA ALA A 82 10.14 3.98 11.68
C ALA A 82 11.43 4.01 10.83
N GLN A 83 11.27 3.90 9.51
CA GLN A 83 12.37 3.91 8.55
C GLN A 83 11.90 4.41 7.19
N VAL A 84 12.78 5.09 6.47
CA VAL A 84 12.58 5.47 5.06
C VAL A 84 13.60 4.70 4.23
N GLU A 85 13.15 4.07 3.15
CA GLU A 85 14.00 3.28 2.26
C GLU A 85 14.86 4.21 1.39
N PRO A 86 16.19 3.97 1.28
CA PRO A 86 17.05 4.80 0.45
C PRO A 86 16.63 4.77 -1.03
N GLY A 87 16.53 5.95 -1.65
CA GLY A 87 16.10 6.08 -3.05
C GLY A 87 14.62 5.78 -3.29
N SER A 88 13.82 5.73 -2.22
CA SER A 88 12.36 5.69 -2.33
C SER A 88 11.77 7.08 -2.53
N PRO A 89 10.51 7.16 -2.99
CA PRO A 89 9.81 8.44 -3.12
C PRO A 89 9.70 9.20 -1.80
N GLY A 90 9.57 8.50 -0.67
CA GLY A 90 9.60 9.11 0.66
C GLY A 90 10.95 9.76 1.00
N THR A 91 12.06 9.17 0.57
CA THR A 91 13.39 9.80 0.73
C THR A 91 13.49 11.05 -0.14
N GLU A 92 13.04 10.97 -1.39
CA GLU A 92 13.11 12.09 -2.35
C GLU A 92 12.19 13.25 -1.94
N GLY A 93 11.01 12.94 -1.42
CA GLY A 93 10.07 13.89 -0.81
C GLY A 93 10.49 14.42 0.56
N GLY A 94 11.62 13.98 1.11
CA GLY A 94 12.18 14.51 2.35
C GLY A 94 11.49 14.04 3.63
N LEU A 95 10.78 12.90 3.58
CA LEU A 95 10.31 12.19 4.77
C LEU A 95 11.49 11.65 5.57
N LYS A 96 11.31 11.55 6.89
CA LYS A 96 12.36 11.12 7.83
C LYS A 96 11.79 10.12 8.83
N ALA A 97 12.67 9.26 9.32
CA ALA A 97 12.35 8.45 10.49
C ALA A 97 12.08 9.36 11.69
N GLY A 98 11.01 9.07 12.43
CA GLY A 98 10.53 9.90 13.53
C GLY A 98 9.39 10.84 13.16
N ASP A 99 9.12 11.06 11.87
CA ASP A 99 7.93 11.81 11.45
C ASP A 99 6.67 11.01 11.76
N VAL A 100 5.62 11.70 12.21
CA VAL A 100 4.28 11.10 12.36
C VAL A 100 3.37 11.69 11.30
N ILE A 101 2.90 10.88 10.36
CA ILE A 101 1.95 11.33 9.35
C ILE A 101 0.55 11.37 9.98
N LEU A 102 -0.08 12.53 9.94
CA LEU A 102 -1.40 12.82 10.52
C LEU A 102 -2.49 12.89 9.45
N GLU A 103 -2.17 13.37 8.25
CA GLU A 103 -3.13 13.47 7.15
C GLU A 103 -2.47 13.17 5.79
N VAL A 104 -3.28 12.69 4.84
CA VAL A 104 -2.91 12.55 3.42
C VAL A 104 -3.98 13.22 2.59
N ASN A 105 -3.63 14.24 1.79
CA ASN A 105 -4.57 15.00 0.96
C ASN A 105 -5.80 15.51 1.74
N GLY A 106 -5.60 15.92 3.00
CA GLY A 106 -6.67 16.37 3.91
C GLY A 106 -7.55 15.25 4.49
N GLN A 107 -7.19 13.97 4.29
CA GLN A 107 -7.83 12.83 4.94
C GLN A 107 -7.03 12.42 6.18
N GLU A 108 -7.71 12.35 7.33
CA GLU A 108 -7.10 12.00 8.62
C GLU A 108 -6.56 10.56 8.64
N VAL A 109 -5.41 10.38 9.29
CA VAL A 109 -4.74 9.10 9.52
C VAL A 109 -4.88 8.72 10.99
N ASP A 110 -6.05 8.24 11.39
CA ASP A 110 -6.32 7.89 12.80
C ASP A 110 -5.45 6.72 13.30
N HIS A 111 -5.06 5.84 12.38
CA HIS A 111 -4.33 4.61 12.65
C HIS A 111 -3.26 4.37 11.59
N SER A 112 -2.17 3.72 11.98
CA SER A 112 -1.08 3.40 11.05
C SER A 112 -1.53 2.56 9.85
N THR A 113 -2.62 1.79 9.98
CA THR A 113 -3.17 0.99 8.87
C THR A 113 -3.93 1.82 7.83
N THR A 114 -4.26 3.07 8.14
CA THR A 114 -4.93 3.98 7.20
C THR A 114 -3.97 4.47 6.12
N LEU A 115 -2.73 4.81 6.49
CA LEU A 115 -1.76 5.36 5.56
C LEU A 115 -1.48 4.45 4.34
N PRO A 116 -1.17 3.14 4.49
CA PRO A 116 -0.94 2.26 3.34
C PRO A 116 -2.14 2.16 2.40
N ARG A 117 -3.36 2.30 2.92
CA ARG A 117 -4.58 2.30 2.10
C ARG A 117 -4.64 3.55 1.24
N LEU A 118 -4.49 4.74 1.85
CA LEU A 118 -4.57 6.02 1.13
C LEU A 118 -3.49 6.14 0.06
N ILE A 119 -2.25 5.74 0.39
CA ILE A 119 -1.14 5.74 -0.56
C ILE A 119 -1.34 4.70 -1.66
N GLY A 120 -1.80 3.49 -1.32
CA GLY A 120 -2.03 2.43 -2.30
C GLY A 120 -3.21 2.66 -3.25
N GLU A 121 -4.12 3.59 -2.89
CA GLU A 121 -5.21 4.09 -3.73
C GLU A 121 -4.78 5.25 -4.63
N THR A 122 -3.63 5.87 -4.35
CA THR A 122 -3.09 6.95 -5.18
C THR A 122 -2.31 6.37 -6.36
N ALA A 123 -2.48 6.95 -7.55
CA ALA A 123 -1.76 6.47 -8.73
C ALA A 123 -0.28 6.87 -8.67
N PRO A 124 0.65 5.99 -9.09
CA PRO A 124 2.05 6.37 -9.19
C PRO A 124 2.27 7.55 -10.15
N GLY A 125 3.16 8.46 -9.76
CA GLY A 125 3.43 9.73 -10.43
C GLY A 125 2.52 10.88 -9.99
N GLU A 126 1.54 10.65 -9.12
CA GLU A 126 0.74 11.71 -8.51
C GLU A 126 1.42 12.26 -7.25
N ASP A 127 1.30 13.57 -7.03
CA ASP A 127 1.74 14.23 -5.81
C ASP A 127 0.69 14.08 -4.70
N VAL A 128 1.14 13.78 -3.48
CA VAL A 128 0.31 13.77 -2.27
C VAL A 128 0.84 14.76 -1.23
N ASP A 129 -0.07 15.52 -0.64
CA ASP A 129 0.22 16.41 0.47
C ASP A 129 0.09 15.64 1.79
N LEU A 130 1.19 15.51 2.52
CA LEU A 130 1.26 14.85 3.81
C LEU A 130 1.36 15.90 4.92
N SER A 131 0.40 15.90 5.85
CA SER A 131 0.56 16.63 7.12
C SER A 131 1.37 15.75 8.06
N VAL A 132 2.54 16.21 8.48
CA VAL A 132 3.46 15.47 9.34
C VAL A 132 3.77 16.24 10.62
N LEU A 133 3.86 15.54 11.73
CA LEU A 133 4.45 16.06 12.96
C LEU A 133 5.93 15.70 12.99
N ARG A 134 6.78 16.72 13.00
CA ARG A 134 8.24 16.61 13.08
C ARG A 134 8.77 17.53 14.17
N ASP A 135 9.56 16.98 15.09
CA ASP A 135 10.14 17.73 16.21
C ASP A 135 9.10 18.57 16.99
N GLY A 136 7.87 18.05 17.11
CA GLY A 136 6.74 18.70 17.79
C GLY A 136 6.04 19.80 17.01
N GLN A 137 6.37 20.01 15.73
CA GLN A 137 5.73 20.98 14.85
C GLN A 137 5.05 20.28 13.67
N GLN A 138 3.88 20.77 13.27
CA GLN A 138 3.21 20.27 12.06
C GLN A 138 3.80 20.96 10.82
N GLU A 139 4.20 20.15 9.85
CA GLU A 139 4.71 20.55 8.55
C GLU A 139 3.87 19.88 7.46
N THR A 140 3.65 20.58 6.34
CA THR A 140 3.08 19.95 5.14
C THR A 140 4.20 19.61 4.18
N ILE A 141 4.27 18.36 3.75
CA ILE A 141 5.27 17.85 2.82
C ILE A 141 4.55 17.24 1.64
N THR A 142 4.79 17.78 0.45
CA THR A 142 4.32 17.20 -0.81
C THR A 142 5.32 16.13 -1.27
N VAL A 143 4.83 14.93 -1.58
CA VAL A 143 5.65 13.80 -2.03
C VAL A 143 5.04 13.21 -3.29
N GLU A 144 5.85 13.01 -4.33
CA GLU A 144 5.44 12.24 -5.50
C GLU A 144 5.33 10.76 -5.11
N VAL A 145 4.20 10.13 -5.39
CA VAL A 145 3.98 8.71 -5.10
C VAL A 145 4.67 7.86 -6.15
N GLY A 146 5.54 6.94 -5.74
CA GLY A 146 6.16 5.99 -6.66
C GLY A 146 5.31 4.75 -6.88
N GLU A 147 5.76 3.90 -7.79
CA GLU A 147 5.16 2.60 -8.03
C GLU A 147 5.74 1.56 -7.07
N TRP A 148 4.88 0.72 -6.51
CA TRP A 148 5.31 -0.39 -5.66
C TRP A 148 6.27 -1.31 -6.46
N PRO A 149 7.48 -1.64 -5.94
CA PRO A 149 8.51 -2.33 -6.73
C PRO A 149 8.10 -3.68 -7.33
N ASP A 150 7.07 -4.32 -6.77
CA ASP A 150 6.54 -5.63 -7.21
C ASP A 150 5.35 -5.51 -8.17
N ALA A 151 5.03 -4.30 -8.65
CA ALA A 151 3.85 -4.03 -9.48
C ALA A 151 4.04 -4.31 -10.99
N GLY A 152 5.28 -4.57 -11.44
CA GLY A 152 5.56 -4.82 -12.86
C GLY A 152 5.00 -6.16 -13.38
N PRO A 153 4.95 -6.38 -14.71
CA PRO A 153 4.57 -7.66 -15.31
C PRO A 153 5.56 -8.74 -14.85
N GLY A 154 5.17 -9.46 -13.80
CA GLY A 154 5.84 -10.60 -13.20
C GLY A 154 7.35 -10.60 -13.40
N GLN A 155 8.10 -9.96 -12.50
CA GLN A 155 9.39 -10.55 -12.15
C GLN A 155 9.05 -11.84 -11.40
N SER A 156 8.72 -12.88 -12.17
CA SER A 156 8.74 -14.22 -11.66
C SER A 156 10.17 -14.44 -11.19
N ASP A 157 10.40 -14.29 -9.89
CA ASP A 157 11.38 -15.11 -9.19
C ASP A 157 10.89 -16.55 -9.35
N GLY A 158 11.09 -17.05 -10.57
CA GLY A 158 10.84 -18.41 -10.94
C GLY A 158 11.86 -19.21 -10.15
N ASP A 159 11.45 -19.70 -9.00
CA ASP A 159 11.97 -20.96 -8.51
C ASP A 159 11.78 -21.92 -9.70
N PRO A 160 12.88 -22.34 -10.36
CA PRO A 160 12.77 -22.88 -11.70
C PRO A 160 11.93 -24.14 -11.61
N VAL A 161 10.71 -24.06 -12.17
CA VAL A 161 9.95 -25.25 -12.53
C VAL A 161 10.93 -26.10 -13.33
N ARG A 162 11.20 -27.30 -12.81
CA ARG A 162 12.20 -28.25 -13.33
C ARG A 162 11.81 -28.79 -14.72
N LEU A 163 11.74 -27.91 -15.70
CA LEU A 163 11.55 -28.20 -17.12
C LEU A 163 12.81 -27.87 -17.94
N GLY A 164 13.92 -27.50 -17.30
CA GLY A 164 15.21 -27.31 -17.97
C GLY A 164 15.23 -26.14 -18.97
N ILE A 165 14.23 -25.27 -18.91
CA ILE A 165 14.11 -24.07 -19.74
C ILE A 165 13.99 -22.88 -18.79
N ALA A 166 14.95 -21.95 -18.88
CA ALA A 166 14.89 -20.65 -18.24
C ALA A 166 14.50 -19.63 -19.32
N VAL A 167 13.49 -18.80 -19.02
CA VAL A 167 13.10 -17.68 -19.86
C VAL A 167 13.46 -16.42 -19.10
N GLN A 168 14.17 -15.49 -19.74
CA GLN A 168 14.48 -14.18 -19.18
C GLN A 168 14.02 -13.10 -20.16
N PRO A 169 13.49 -11.96 -19.69
CA PRO A 169 13.21 -10.82 -20.54
C PRO A 169 14.47 -10.34 -21.28
N LEU A 170 14.31 -9.98 -22.56
CA LEU A 170 15.37 -9.48 -23.44
C LEU A 170 15.91 -8.14 -22.93
N ASN A 171 17.22 -8.01 -22.82
CA ASN A 171 17.84 -6.74 -22.48
C ASN A 171 17.86 -5.77 -23.68
N ASP A 172 18.10 -4.49 -23.41
CA ASP A 172 18.03 -3.44 -24.44
C ASP A 172 19.11 -3.56 -25.54
N MET A 173 20.18 -4.31 -25.30
CA MET A 173 21.16 -4.62 -26.35
C MET A 173 20.65 -5.70 -27.31
N GLU A 174 19.88 -6.66 -26.81
CA GLU A 174 19.35 -7.77 -27.59
C GLU A 174 18.13 -7.36 -28.43
N LYS A 175 17.34 -6.39 -27.97
CA LYS A 175 16.23 -5.82 -28.74
C LYS A 175 16.66 -5.06 -30.01
N ARG A 176 17.94 -4.69 -30.11
CA ARG A 176 18.48 -3.89 -31.23
C ARG A 176 19.15 -4.72 -32.33
N ARG A 177 19.03 -6.06 -32.28
CA ARG A 177 19.58 -6.99 -33.26
C ARG A 177 18.46 -7.64 -34.09
#